data_AF-A0A3B9EFR2-F1
#
_entry.id   AF-A0A3B9EFR2-F1
#
_cell.length_a   1.000
_cell.length_b   1.000
_cell.length_c   1.000
_cell.angle_alpha   90.00
_cell.angle_beta   90.00
_cell.angle_gamma   90.00
#
_symmetry.space_group_name_H-M   'P 1'
#
loop_
_entity.id
_entity.type
_entity.pdbx_description
1 polymer ?
#
loop_
_entity_poly.entity_id
_entity_poly.type
_entity_poly.pdbx_seq_one_letter_code
_entity_poly.pdbx_strand_id
1 'polypeptide(L)'
;AQYPNGGWPQNWPLEGGFHDSITFNDNAVANAAMVLRDVAQGTEGFDFVPADLEARAAEAVKKAIDVTLAAQVRKGDQLQGWPQQVEPMRLVPTSARNYEPRSIASGETTDVLEFLMAEPNPSPEVKRAIRGAVAWLESVRVYDKSFEMTDDGRKLIDKPGAGPIWSRNYDLVTGQPIFGDKDQTIHDDVNGISIGRRNGYSWWIGSPQRALDAYAAWSAANP
;
A
#
# COMPACT_ATOMS: atom_id res chain seq x y z
N ALA A 1 -2.27 14.28 15.07
CA ALA A 1 -1.79 12.94 14.69
C ALA A 1 -0.69 12.98 13.63
N GLN A 2 -0.76 13.84 12.62
CA GLN A 2 0.28 13.92 11.58
C GLN A 2 1.68 14.16 12.18
N TYR A 3 2.63 13.33 11.78
CA TYR A 3 4.04 13.49 12.09
C TYR A 3 4.62 14.74 11.40
N PRO A 4 5.72 15.33 11.92
CA PRO A 4 6.35 16.51 11.29
C PRO A 4 6.71 16.32 9.82
N ASN A 5 7.04 15.09 9.41
CA ASN A 5 7.38 14.73 8.02
C ASN A 5 6.17 14.38 7.15
N GLY A 6 4.95 14.39 7.68
CA GLY A 6 3.72 14.19 6.91
C GLY A 6 3.02 12.85 7.07
N GLY A 7 3.63 11.87 7.72
CA GLY A 7 3.01 10.56 7.92
C GLY A 7 1.97 10.55 9.05
N TRP A 8 1.20 9.47 9.17
CA TRP A 8 0.28 9.24 10.27
C TRP A 8 0.56 7.91 10.97
N PRO A 9 0.52 7.88 12.32
CA PRO A 9 0.49 6.63 13.05
C PRO A 9 -0.84 5.90 12.82
N GLN A 10 -0.86 4.61 13.11
CA GLN A 10 -2.10 3.84 13.14
C GLN A 10 -3.04 4.35 14.23
N ASN A 11 -2.50 4.58 15.44
CA ASN A 11 -3.25 5.03 16.60
C ASN A 11 -2.72 6.39 17.10
N TRP A 12 -3.62 7.24 17.57
CA TRP A 12 -3.26 8.52 18.20
C TRP A 12 -4.19 8.80 19.41
N PRO A 13 -3.68 9.20 20.59
CA PRO A 13 -2.26 9.40 20.95
C PRO A 13 -1.40 8.14 20.78
N LEU A 14 -0.08 8.31 20.67
CA LEU A 14 0.85 7.21 20.39
C LEU A 14 0.81 6.14 21.49
N GLU A 15 0.86 4.87 21.08
CA GLU A 15 0.71 3.69 21.95
C GLU A 15 1.98 2.84 22.04
N GLY A 16 2.95 3.08 21.15
CA GLY A 16 4.16 2.29 21.03
C GLY A 16 4.03 1.10 20.07
N GLY A 17 5.17 0.45 19.80
CA GLY A 17 5.22 -0.69 18.88
C GLY A 17 4.95 -0.29 17.43
N PHE A 18 4.35 -1.20 16.65
CA PHE A 18 4.08 -0.94 15.24
C PHE A 18 2.97 0.11 15.02
N HIS A 19 2.12 0.37 16.02
CA HIS A 19 1.06 1.37 15.95
C HIS A 19 1.58 2.80 15.75
N ASP A 20 2.82 3.06 16.17
CA ASP A 20 3.48 4.35 15.98
C ASP A 20 4.16 4.47 14.60
N SER A 21 4.21 3.40 13.80
CA SER A 21 4.79 3.46 12.45
C SER A 21 3.95 4.35 11.54
N ILE A 22 4.54 4.90 10.47
CA ILE A 22 3.73 5.53 9.42
C ILE A 22 2.98 4.41 8.70
N THR A 23 1.65 4.45 8.74
CA THR A 23 0.79 3.33 8.35
C THR A 23 0.12 3.58 7.01
N PHE A 24 0.53 2.83 5.98
CA PHE A 24 -0.19 2.75 4.71
C PHE A 24 -1.28 1.68 4.75
N ASN A 25 -1.13 0.67 5.61
CA ASN A 25 -2.12 -0.38 5.84
C ASN A 25 -3.51 0.18 6.15
N ASP A 26 -4.54 -0.47 5.60
CA ASP A 26 -5.95 -0.08 5.71
C ASP A 26 -6.20 1.40 5.31
N ASN A 27 -5.33 1.94 4.43
CA ASN A 27 -5.41 3.28 3.89
C ASN A 27 -5.34 4.41 4.92
N ALA A 28 -4.71 4.21 6.08
CA ALA A 28 -4.71 5.22 7.13
C ALA A 28 -4.15 6.58 6.65
N VAL A 29 -2.95 6.60 6.06
CA VAL A 29 -2.36 7.84 5.49
C VAL A 29 -3.20 8.36 4.32
N ALA A 30 -3.60 7.50 3.39
CA ALA A 30 -4.33 7.91 2.18
C ALA A 30 -5.71 8.50 2.52
N ASN A 31 -6.51 7.84 3.35
CA ASN A 31 -7.83 8.31 3.77
C ASN A 31 -7.73 9.61 4.58
N ALA A 32 -6.74 9.72 5.49
CA ALA A 32 -6.52 10.96 6.22
C ALA A 32 -6.19 12.12 5.24
N ALA A 33 -5.35 11.87 4.24
CA ALA A 33 -5.01 12.87 3.22
C ALA A 33 -6.21 13.19 2.31
N MET A 34 -7.05 12.22 1.94
CA MET A 34 -8.23 12.45 1.11
C MET A 34 -9.24 13.36 1.82
N VAL A 35 -9.59 13.08 3.08
CA VAL A 35 -10.50 13.96 3.84
C VAL A 35 -9.92 15.37 3.97
N LEU A 36 -8.62 15.51 4.21
CA LEU A 36 -7.99 16.83 4.29
C LEU A 36 -7.91 17.52 2.93
N ARG A 37 -7.88 16.79 1.82
CA ARG A 37 -7.97 17.35 0.48
C ARG A 37 -9.37 17.93 0.24
N ASP A 38 -10.43 17.21 0.60
CA ASP A 38 -11.80 17.70 0.46
C ASP A 38 -12.02 18.96 1.31
N VAL A 39 -11.47 18.97 2.53
CA VAL A 39 -11.44 20.17 3.38
C VAL A 39 -10.67 21.32 2.72
N ALA A 40 -9.48 21.07 2.18
CA ALA A 40 -8.66 22.09 1.55
C ALA A 40 -9.30 22.69 0.28
N GLN A 41 -10.21 21.95 -0.36
CA GLN A 41 -10.89 22.36 -1.59
C GLN A 41 -12.30 22.90 -1.34
N GLY A 42 -12.82 22.82 -0.10
CA GLY A 42 -14.21 23.16 0.21
C GLY A 42 -15.22 22.27 -0.53
N THR A 43 -14.83 21.04 -0.89
CA THR A 43 -15.67 20.08 -1.64
C THR A 43 -16.33 19.09 -0.68
N GLU A 44 -17.21 18.21 -1.20
CA GLU A 44 -17.87 17.15 -0.40
C GLU A 44 -18.59 17.65 0.88
N GLY A 45 -19.04 18.91 0.86
CA GLY A 45 -19.74 19.54 1.99
C GLY A 45 -18.83 20.19 3.05
N PHE A 46 -17.56 20.45 2.73
CA PHE A 46 -16.61 21.14 3.62
C PHE A 46 -16.50 22.67 3.38
N ASP A 47 -17.40 23.26 2.62
CA ASP A 47 -17.45 24.71 2.34
C ASP A 47 -17.68 25.59 3.60
N PHE A 48 -18.10 24.98 4.72
CA PHE A 48 -18.22 25.65 6.01
C PHE A 48 -16.90 25.83 6.77
N VAL A 49 -15.81 25.18 6.33
CA VAL A 49 -14.55 25.16 7.07
C VAL A 49 -13.84 26.52 6.94
N PRO A 50 -13.37 27.12 8.06
CA PRO A 50 -12.61 28.36 8.02
C PRO A 50 -11.34 28.29 7.15
N ALA A 51 -11.05 29.36 6.42
CA ALA A 51 -9.91 29.44 5.49
C ALA A 51 -8.54 29.13 6.13
N ASP A 52 -8.35 29.40 7.43
CA ASP A 52 -7.11 29.03 8.12
C ASP A 52 -6.96 27.51 8.28
N LEU A 53 -8.06 26.78 8.47
CA LEU A 53 -8.08 25.33 8.53
C LEU A 53 -7.95 24.71 7.14
N GLU A 54 -8.56 25.28 6.11
CA GLU A 54 -8.36 24.88 4.71
C GLU A 54 -6.88 24.95 4.32
N ALA A 55 -6.21 26.07 4.63
CA ALA A 55 -4.80 26.26 4.34
C ALA A 55 -3.91 25.25 5.09
N ARG A 56 -4.23 24.93 6.34
CA ARG A 56 -3.52 23.90 7.13
C ARG A 56 -3.77 22.50 6.58
N ALA A 57 -4.97 22.22 6.10
CA ALA A 57 -5.30 20.95 5.47
C ALA A 57 -4.53 20.78 4.15
N ALA A 58 -4.46 21.83 3.32
CA ALA A 58 -3.67 21.82 2.09
C ALA A 58 -2.18 21.51 2.34
N GLU A 59 -1.58 22.15 3.36
CA GLU A 59 -0.20 21.86 3.76
C GLU A 59 -0.04 20.43 4.30
N ALA A 60 -1.00 19.93 5.06
CA ALA A 60 -0.99 18.56 5.55
C ALA A 60 -1.07 17.53 4.40
N VAL A 61 -1.91 17.77 3.38
CA VAL A 61 -2.00 16.93 2.18
C VAL A 61 -0.68 16.91 1.42
N LYS A 62 -0.06 18.07 1.23
CA LYS A 62 1.25 18.16 0.57
C LYS A 62 2.30 17.31 1.30
N LYS A 63 2.38 17.42 2.62
CA LYS A 63 3.30 16.59 3.42
C LYS A 63 2.97 15.10 3.35
N ALA A 64 1.68 14.74 3.26
CA ALA A 64 1.23 13.36 3.07
C ALA A 64 1.74 12.78 1.74
N ILE A 65 1.68 13.57 0.67
CA ILE A 65 2.24 13.19 -0.63
C ILE A 65 3.76 13.04 -0.52
N ASP A 66 4.45 14.03 0.04
CA ASP A 66 5.92 14.03 0.17
C ASP A 66 6.43 12.79 0.92
N VAL A 67 5.83 12.45 2.07
CA VAL A 67 6.23 11.25 2.83
C VAL A 67 5.90 9.96 2.10
N THR A 68 4.80 9.93 1.34
CA THR A 68 4.41 8.77 0.53
C THR A 68 5.45 8.52 -0.55
N LEU A 69 5.88 9.56 -1.27
CA LEU A 69 6.94 9.45 -2.28
C LEU A 69 8.28 9.02 -1.67
N ALA A 70 8.62 9.56 -0.50
CA ALA A 70 9.85 9.22 0.21
C ALA A 70 9.88 7.79 0.75
N ALA A 71 8.71 7.22 1.08
CA ALA A 71 8.57 5.85 1.55
C ALA A 71 8.53 4.78 0.44
N GLN A 72 8.55 5.18 -0.84
CA GLN A 72 8.49 4.23 -1.96
C GLN A 72 9.74 3.36 -2.00
N VAL A 73 9.56 2.05 -2.07
CA VAL A 73 10.67 1.09 -2.08
C VAL A 73 11.44 1.18 -3.39
N ARG A 74 12.76 1.06 -3.31
CA ARG A 74 13.67 1.09 -4.45
C ARG A 74 14.52 -0.17 -4.50
N LYS A 75 14.70 -0.72 -5.70
CA LYS A 75 15.69 -1.75 -6.00
C LYS A 75 16.66 -1.21 -7.04
N GLY A 76 17.79 -0.68 -6.58
CA GLY A 76 18.65 0.17 -7.41
C GLY A 76 17.88 1.43 -7.84
N ASP A 77 17.88 1.72 -9.13
CA ASP A 77 17.16 2.87 -9.70
C ASP A 77 15.68 2.59 -9.98
N GLN A 78 15.22 1.35 -9.79
CA GLN A 78 13.84 0.97 -10.05
C GLN A 78 12.95 1.27 -8.82
N LEU A 79 11.96 2.12 -9.03
CA LEU A 79 10.85 2.35 -8.10
C LEU A 79 9.92 1.13 -8.09
N GLN A 80 9.53 0.69 -6.90
CA GLN A 80 8.63 -0.45 -6.68
C GLN A 80 7.34 0.02 -5.99
N GLY A 81 6.69 -0.86 -5.23
CA GLY A 81 5.53 -0.51 -4.40
C GLY A 81 5.91 0.10 -3.04
N TRP A 82 4.94 0.06 -2.14
CA TRP A 82 5.04 0.53 -0.76
C TRP A 82 4.85 -0.62 0.24
N PRO A 83 5.44 -0.54 1.44
CA PRO A 83 5.18 -1.48 2.52
C PRO A 83 3.82 -1.18 3.21
N GLN A 84 3.37 -2.09 4.06
CA GLN A 84 2.22 -1.81 4.95
C GLN A 84 2.52 -0.66 5.93
N GLN A 85 3.77 -0.56 6.39
CA GLN A 85 4.20 0.51 7.28
C GLN A 85 5.70 0.80 7.14
N VAL A 86 6.10 2.03 7.47
CA VAL A 86 7.50 2.44 7.57
C VAL A 86 7.82 3.02 8.95
N GLU A 87 9.08 2.87 9.34
CA GLU A 87 9.59 3.54 10.54
C GLU A 87 9.52 5.08 10.35
N PRO A 88 8.93 5.85 11.28
CA PRO A 88 8.60 7.25 11.03
C PRO A 88 9.78 8.16 10.73
N MET A 89 10.96 7.90 11.27
CA MET A 89 12.14 8.75 11.07
C MET A 89 12.93 8.39 9.82
N ARG A 90 13.18 7.10 9.57
CA ARG A 90 14.02 6.64 8.46
C ARG A 90 13.24 6.32 7.19
N LEU A 91 11.91 6.19 7.27
CA LEU A 91 11.03 5.84 6.16
C LEU A 91 11.38 4.50 5.49
N VAL A 92 11.94 3.58 6.27
CA VAL A 92 12.25 2.21 5.81
C VAL A 92 11.12 1.25 6.19
N PRO A 93 10.80 0.25 5.34
CA PRO A 93 9.81 -0.77 5.67
C PRO A 93 10.05 -1.42 7.03
N THR A 94 8.98 -1.59 7.81
CA THR A 94 9.01 -2.29 9.11
C THR A 94 7.93 -3.37 9.19
N SER A 95 8.08 -4.33 10.09
CA SER A 95 7.07 -5.35 10.39
C SER A 95 5.95 -4.79 11.26
N ALA A 96 4.81 -5.48 11.27
CA ALA A 96 3.71 -5.21 12.20
C ALA A 96 3.44 -6.43 13.10
N ARG A 97 2.31 -7.12 12.92
CA ARG A 97 1.99 -8.34 13.67
C ARG A 97 2.99 -9.45 13.30
N ASN A 98 3.06 -10.52 14.11
CA ASN A 98 4.02 -11.62 13.90
C ASN A 98 4.04 -12.22 12.48
N TYR A 99 2.90 -12.19 11.80
CA TYR A 99 2.70 -12.69 10.44
C TYR A 99 2.76 -11.58 9.37
N GLU A 100 3.17 -10.36 9.72
CA GLU A 100 3.34 -9.23 8.81
C GLU A 100 4.81 -8.80 8.79
N PRO A 101 5.66 -9.56 8.07
CA PRO A 101 7.08 -9.26 7.96
C PRO A 101 7.30 -7.94 7.22
N ARG A 102 8.50 -7.35 7.36
CA ARG A 102 8.89 -6.22 6.50
C ARG A 102 8.86 -6.69 5.03
N SER A 103 8.10 -6.00 4.20
CA SER A 103 7.82 -6.42 2.81
C SER A 103 7.40 -5.23 1.97
N ILE A 104 7.29 -5.43 0.66
CA ILE A 104 6.44 -4.61 -0.19
C ILE A 104 5.04 -5.23 -0.19
N ALA A 105 4.02 -4.41 -0.01
CA ALA A 105 2.63 -4.84 0.12
C ALA A 105 1.84 -4.46 -1.13
N SER A 106 1.40 -5.44 -1.93
CA SER A 106 0.69 -5.17 -3.18
C SER A 106 -0.69 -4.54 -2.96
N GLY A 107 -1.38 -4.93 -1.89
CA GLY A 107 -2.66 -4.33 -1.48
C GLY A 107 -2.50 -2.83 -1.21
N GLU A 108 -1.61 -2.47 -0.28
CA GLU A 108 -1.43 -1.07 0.09
C GLU A 108 -0.79 -0.24 -1.04
N THR A 109 0.02 -0.86 -1.89
CA THR A 109 0.52 -0.24 -3.13
C THR A 109 -0.62 0.15 -4.07
N THR A 110 -1.66 -0.68 -4.16
CA THR A 110 -2.85 -0.41 -4.98
C THR A 110 -3.51 0.89 -4.53
N ASP A 111 -3.70 1.03 -3.23
CA ASP A 111 -4.46 2.14 -2.69
C ASP A 111 -3.64 3.44 -2.65
N VAL A 112 -2.32 3.33 -2.42
CA VAL A 112 -1.40 4.47 -2.63
C VAL A 112 -1.41 4.93 -4.09
N LEU A 113 -1.44 4.02 -5.05
CA LEU A 113 -1.54 4.37 -6.47
C LEU A 113 -2.85 5.12 -6.78
N GLU A 114 -3.98 4.65 -6.27
CA GLU A 114 -5.28 5.34 -6.45
C GLU A 114 -5.25 6.75 -5.84
N PHE A 115 -4.70 6.90 -4.64
CA PHE A 115 -4.53 8.21 -3.99
C PHE A 115 -3.69 9.18 -4.82
N LEU A 116 -2.54 8.72 -5.33
CA LEU A 116 -1.63 9.55 -6.12
C LEU A 116 -2.19 9.87 -7.51
N MET A 117 -2.90 8.93 -8.15
CA MET A 117 -3.53 9.16 -9.45
C MET A 117 -4.73 10.11 -9.37
N ALA A 118 -5.36 10.23 -8.20
CA ALA A 118 -6.42 11.20 -7.95
C ALA A 118 -5.91 12.66 -7.79
N GLU A 119 -4.59 12.88 -7.77
CA GLU A 119 -4.03 14.23 -7.74
C GLU A 119 -4.31 14.95 -9.08
N PRO A 120 -4.99 16.10 -9.11
CA PRO A 120 -5.41 16.75 -10.36
C PRO A 120 -4.24 17.19 -11.26
N ASN A 121 -3.15 17.64 -10.66
CA ASN A 121 -1.95 18.11 -11.37
C ASN A 121 -0.70 17.44 -10.79
N PRO A 122 -0.52 16.12 -11.01
CA PRO A 122 0.55 15.38 -10.35
C PRO A 122 1.91 15.89 -10.84
N SER A 123 2.81 16.15 -9.90
CA SER A 123 4.17 16.59 -10.20
C SER A 123 4.95 15.53 -10.99
N PRO A 124 6.06 15.88 -11.67
CA PRO A 124 6.93 14.90 -12.30
C PRO A 124 7.37 13.77 -11.36
N GLU A 125 7.59 14.08 -10.08
CA GLU A 125 7.95 13.12 -9.03
C GLU A 125 6.82 12.12 -8.78
N VAL A 126 5.59 12.62 -8.63
CA VAL A 126 4.37 11.79 -8.46
C VAL A 126 4.16 10.91 -9.68
N LYS A 127 4.29 11.47 -10.90
CA LYS A 127 4.17 10.69 -12.14
C LYS A 127 5.20 9.57 -12.21
N ARG A 128 6.46 9.83 -11.85
CA ARG A 128 7.52 8.80 -11.80
C ARG A 128 7.20 7.71 -10.78
N ALA A 129 6.72 8.09 -9.59
CA ALA A 129 6.31 7.16 -8.55
C ALA A 129 5.19 6.22 -9.00
N ILE A 130 4.14 6.79 -9.61
CA ILE A 130 3.01 6.03 -10.16
C ILE A 130 3.49 5.04 -11.22
N ARG A 131 4.23 5.51 -12.23
CA ARG A 131 4.73 4.65 -13.32
C ARG A 131 5.61 3.51 -12.80
N GLY A 132 6.47 3.78 -11.83
CA GLY A 132 7.33 2.78 -11.21
C GLY A 132 6.56 1.69 -10.48
N ALA A 133 5.61 2.08 -9.62
CA ALA A 133 4.79 1.14 -8.87
C ALA A 133 3.85 0.32 -9.78
N VAL A 134 3.31 0.92 -10.83
CA VAL A 134 2.52 0.21 -11.85
C VAL A 134 3.38 -0.83 -12.58
N ALA A 135 4.57 -0.44 -13.06
CA ALA A 135 5.48 -1.37 -13.72
C ALA A 135 5.88 -2.53 -12.78
N TRP A 136 6.05 -2.24 -11.48
CA TRP A 136 6.28 -3.26 -10.47
C TRP A 136 5.08 -4.22 -10.35
N LEU A 137 3.86 -3.72 -10.17
CA LEU A 137 2.65 -4.55 -10.11
C LEU A 137 2.48 -5.43 -11.35
N GLU A 138 2.72 -4.89 -12.54
CA GLU A 138 2.69 -5.65 -13.80
C GLU A 138 3.73 -6.77 -13.82
N SER A 139 4.92 -6.52 -13.27
CA SER A 139 6.03 -7.48 -13.26
C SER A 139 5.84 -8.65 -12.29
N VAL A 140 5.06 -8.46 -11.21
CA VAL A 140 4.87 -9.47 -10.15
C VAL A 140 3.53 -10.21 -10.21
N ARG A 141 2.66 -9.89 -11.18
CA ARG A 141 1.34 -10.54 -11.32
C ARG A 141 1.48 -12.01 -11.71
N VAL A 142 0.60 -12.84 -11.19
CA VAL A 142 0.59 -14.29 -11.43
C VAL A 142 -0.73 -14.70 -12.09
N TYR A 143 -0.64 -15.54 -13.12
CA TYR A 143 -1.76 -16.17 -13.81
C TYR A 143 -1.79 -17.67 -13.50
N ASP A 144 -2.87 -18.33 -13.92
CA ASP A 144 -3.08 -19.77 -13.82
C ASP A 144 -3.03 -20.30 -12.38
N LYS A 145 -3.29 -19.42 -11.40
CA LYS A 145 -3.31 -19.71 -9.97
C LYS A 145 -4.58 -19.16 -9.33
N SER A 146 -5.06 -19.84 -8.29
CA SER A 146 -6.14 -19.36 -7.43
C SER A 146 -5.84 -19.62 -5.97
N PHE A 147 -6.24 -18.70 -5.09
CA PHE A 147 -6.15 -18.86 -3.64
C PHE A 147 -7.54 -19.06 -3.05
N GLU A 148 -7.96 -20.33 -2.94
CA GLU A 148 -9.33 -20.70 -2.63
C GLU A 148 -9.43 -21.78 -1.56
N MET A 149 -10.63 -21.93 -0.98
CA MET A 149 -10.89 -22.93 0.05
C MET A 149 -10.87 -24.33 -0.56
N THR A 150 -10.12 -25.24 0.07
CA THR A 150 -10.07 -26.67 -0.25
C THR A 150 -10.43 -27.49 0.99
N ASP A 151 -10.47 -28.82 0.87
CA ASP A 151 -10.68 -29.72 2.01
C ASP A 151 -9.58 -29.57 3.09
N ASP A 152 -8.38 -29.13 2.70
CA ASP A 152 -7.25 -28.90 3.59
C ASP A 152 -7.13 -27.42 4.04
N GLY A 153 -8.22 -26.67 3.95
CA GLY A 153 -8.25 -25.23 4.13
C GLY A 153 -7.84 -24.46 2.87
N ARG A 154 -7.65 -23.15 3.01
CA ARG A 154 -7.29 -22.27 1.89
C ARG A 154 -5.89 -22.59 1.40
N LYS A 155 -5.73 -22.75 0.09
CA LYS A 155 -4.46 -23.07 -0.58
C LYS A 155 -4.30 -22.25 -1.85
N LEU A 156 -3.06 -22.02 -2.25
CA LEU A 156 -2.72 -21.58 -3.60
C LEU A 156 -2.59 -22.81 -4.48
N ILE A 157 -3.41 -22.91 -5.51
CA ILE A 157 -3.49 -24.07 -6.42
C ILE A 157 -3.36 -23.64 -7.88
N ASP A 158 -2.96 -24.58 -8.73
CA ASP A 158 -3.03 -24.41 -10.19
C ASP A 158 -4.49 -24.34 -10.63
N LYS A 159 -4.79 -23.35 -11.46
CA LYS A 159 -6.11 -23.13 -12.04
C LYS A 159 -5.96 -22.45 -13.41
N PRO A 160 -5.78 -23.22 -14.49
CA PRO A 160 -5.59 -22.67 -15.83
C PRO A 160 -6.70 -21.67 -16.22
N GLY A 161 -6.30 -20.51 -16.75
CA GLY A 161 -7.20 -19.42 -17.12
C GLY A 161 -7.62 -18.49 -15.97
N ALA A 162 -7.16 -18.74 -14.75
CA ALA A 162 -7.39 -17.83 -13.61
C ALA A 162 -6.38 -16.68 -13.55
N GLY A 163 -6.75 -15.64 -12.81
CA GLY A 163 -5.91 -14.48 -12.54
C GLY A 163 -6.20 -13.28 -13.45
N PRO A 164 -5.41 -12.20 -13.33
CA PRO A 164 -4.19 -12.12 -12.51
C PRO A 164 -4.49 -12.05 -11.00
N ILE A 165 -3.57 -12.56 -10.19
CA ILE A 165 -3.50 -12.39 -8.73
C ILE A 165 -2.09 -12.00 -8.30
N TRP A 166 -1.97 -11.45 -7.09
CA TRP A 166 -0.71 -11.02 -6.49
C TRP A 166 -0.57 -11.60 -5.10
N SER A 167 0.66 -11.92 -4.69
CA SER A 167 0.95 -12.11 -3.27
C SER A 167 0.71 -10.81 -2.53
N ARG A 168 0.20 -10.89 -1.30
CA ARG A 168 0.05 -9.71 -0.44
C ARG A 168 1.41 -9.10 -0.12
N ASN A 169 2.42 -9.92 0.14
CA ASN A 169 3.74 -9.49 0.57
C ASN A 169 4.83 -10.03 -0.38
N TYR A 170 5.79 -9.16 -0.70
CA TYR A 170 6.99 -9.48 -1.46
C TYR A 170 8.24 -9.11 -0.66
N ASP A 171 9.24 -9.98 -0.65
CA ASP A 171 10.52 -9.73 0.01
C ASP A 171 11.30 -8.59 -0.68
N LEU A 172 11.89 -7.72 0.13
CA LEU A 172 12.58 -6.51 -0.32
C LEU A 172 13.86 -6.81 -1.11
N VAL A 173 14.46 -7.98 -0.93
CA VAL A 173 15.75 -8.34 -1.54
C VAL A 173 15.51 -9.15 -2.80
N THR A 174 14.82 -10.27 -2.65
CA THR A 174 14.58 -11.25 -3.71
C THR A 174 13.45 -10.83 -4.65
N GLY A 175 12.50 -10.02 -4.17
CA GLY A 175 11.28 -9.69 -4.91
C GLY A 175 10.28 -10.84 -5.01
N GLN A 176 10.49 -11.93 -4.26
CA GLN A 176 9.62 -13.11 -4.27
C GLN A 176 8.47 -12.97 -3.27
N PRO A 177 7.32 -13.61 -3.52
CA PRO A 177 6.26 -13.77 -2.52
C PRO A 177 6.79 -14.31 -1.19
N ILE A 178 6.35 -13.73 -0.08
CA ILE A 178 6.63 -14.23 1.27
C ILE A 178 5.39 -14.28 2.14
N PHE A 179 5.37 -15.23 3.09
CA PHE A 179 4.22 -15.53 3.93
C PHE A 179 4.67 -15.66 5.39
N GLY A 180 3.98 -14.98 6.30
CA GLY A 180 4.28 -15.00 7.72
C GLY A 180 3.33 -15.91 8.50
N ASP A 181 3.77 -16.39 9.66
CA ASP A 181 2.94 -17.14 10.60
C ASP A 181 3.04 -16.58 12.04
N LYS A 182 2.23 -17.10 12.97
CA LYS A 182 2.11 -16.57 14.34
C LYS A 182 3.40 -16.73 15.15
N ASP A 183 4.24 -17.69 14.81
CA ASP A 183 5.55 -17.98 15.38
C ASP A 183 6.68 -17.15 14.76
N GLN A 184 6.35 -16.13 13.95
CA GLN A 184 7.28 -15.17 13.33
C GLN A 184 8.20 -15.78 12.26
N THR A 185 7.92 -16.99 11.79
CA THR A 185 8.61 -17.56 10.63
C THR A 185 8.17 -16.88 9.33
N ILE A 186 9.08 -16.86 8.36
CA ILE A 186 8.82 -16.39 7.01
C ILE A 186 8.99 -17.58 6.05
N HIS A 187 8.00 -17.78 5.21
CA HIS A 187 7.89 -18.86 4.24
C HIS A 187 7.83 -18.32 2.82
N ASP A 188 8.24 -19.12 1.85
CA ASP A 188 8.19 -18.85 0.40
C ASP A 188 7.03 -19.58 -0.30
N ASP A 189 6.33 -20.48 0.40
CA ASP A 189 5.09 -21.10 -0.04
C ASP A 189 3.98 -20.90 1.00
N VAL A 190 2.87 -20.27 0.59
CA VAL A 190 1.69 -20.07 1.43
C VAL A 190 1.08 -21.39 1.88
N ASN A 191 1.25 -22.47 1.11
CA ASN A 191 0.77 -23.79 1.50
C ASN A 191 1.59 -24.38 2.65
N GLY A 192 2.75 -23.80 2.98
CA GLY A 192 3.60 -24.18 4.11
C GLY A 192 3.25 -23.53 5.45
N ILE A 193 2.39 -22.49 5.48
CA ILE A 193 1.98 -21.83 6.74
C ILE A 193 0.77 -22.53 7.37
N SER A 194 0.52 -22.24 8.66
CA SER A 194 -0.57 -22.80 9.44
C SER A 194 -1.94 -22.55 8.80
N ILE A 195 -2.80 -23.58 8.85
CA ILE A 195 -4.17 -23.52 8.31
C ILE A 195 -4.94 -22.31 8.86
N GLY A 196 -4.77 -22.00 10.16
CA GLY A 196 -5.42 -20.85 10.80
C GLY A 196 -4.97 -19.50 10.24
N ARG A 197 -3.73 -19.36 9.76
CA ARG A 197 -3.27 -18.15 9.04
C ARG A 197 -3.64 -18.17 7.57
N ARG A 198 -3.59 -19.31 6.88
CA ARG A 198 -4.06 -19.41 5.49
C ARG A 198 -5.54 -19.02 5.35
N ASN A 199 -6.37 -19.49 6.28
CA ASN A 199 -7.82 -19.27 6.22
C ASN A 199 -8.22 -17.87 6.67
N GLY A 200 -7.53 -17.32 7.68
CA GLY A 200 -7.90 -16.06 8.34
C GLY A 200 -7.30 -14.80 7.72
N TYR A 201 -6.50 -14.92 6.65
CA TYR A 201 -5.84 -13.79 6.02
C TYR A 201 -5.74 -13.97 4.50
N SER A 202 -5.90 -12.87 3.76
CA SER A 202 -5.81 -12.88 2.30
C SER A 202 -4.36 -12.73 1.86
N TRP A 203 -3.66 -13.85 1.72
CA TRP A 203 -2.26 -13.91 1.30
C TRP A 203 -2.05 -13.73 -0.20
N TRP A 204 -3.08 -14.00 -0.99
CA TRP A 204 -3.13 -13.71 -2.41
C TRP A 204 -4.41 -12.94 -2.70
N ILE A 205 -4.30 -11.90 -3.52
CA ILE A 205 -5.36 -10.91 -3.73
C ILE A 205 -5.42 -10.52 -5.22
N GLY A 206 -6.62 -10.17 -5.69
CA GLY A 206 -6.85 -9.62 -7.03
C GLY A 206 -6.97 -8.09 -7.06
N SER A 207 -6.98 -7.43 -5.90
CA SER A 207 -7.20 -5.98 -5.79
C SER A 207 -6.23 -5.10 -6.58
N PRO A 208 -4.96 -5.47 -6.83
CA PRO A 208 -4.05 -4.63 -7.62
C PRO A 208 -4.50 -4.39 -9.07
N GLN A 209 -5.40 -5.23 -9.61
CA GLN A 209 -6.00 -4.98 -10.92
C GLN A 209 -6.70 -3.61 -10.99
N ARG A 210 -7.32 -3.14 -9.89
CA ARG A 210 -7.99 -1.84 -9.84
C ARG A 210 -7.05 -0.68 -10.15
N ALA A 211 -5.84 -0.69 -9.58
CA ALA A 211 -4.85 0.34 -9.84
C ALA A 211 -4.33 0.29 -11.28
N LEU A 212 -4.19 -0.90 -11.88
CA LEU A 212 -3.80 -1.05 -13.28
C LEU A 212 -4.88 -0.51 -14.23
N ASP A 213 -6.15 -0.79 -13.93
CA ASP A 213 -7.29 -0.29 -14.71
C ASP A 213 -7.39 1.25 -14.61
N ALA A 214 -7.24 1.80 -13.40
CA ALA A 214 -7.20 3.25 -13.18
C ALA A 214 -6.01 3.91 -13.89
N TYR A 215 -4.84 3.26 -13.90
CA TYR A 215 -3.66 3.75 -14.60
C TYR A 215 -3.85 3.82 -16.12
N ALA A 216 -4.57 2.88 -16.72
CA ALA A 216 -4.86 2.91 -18.15
C ALA A 216 -5.60 4.20 -18.55
N ALA A 217 -6.55 4.65 -17.74
CA ALA A 217 -7.23 5.94 -17.94
C ALA A 217 -6.33 7.14 -17.59
N TRP A 218 -5.63 7.08 -16.45
CA TRP A 218 -4.79 8.17 -15.95
C TRP A 218 -3.63 8.51 -16.90
N SER A 219 -3.00 7.48 -17.49
CA SER A 219 -1.80 7.64 -18.33
C SER A 219 -2.09 8.31 -19.67
N ALA A 220 -3.32 8.20 -20.19
CA ALA A 220 -3.75 8.94 -21.38
C ALA A 220 -3.85 10.46 -21.11
N ALA A 221 -4.28 10.85 -19.91
CA ALA A 221 -4.35 12.25 -19.49
C ALA A 221 -3.01 12.80 -18.98
N ASN A 222 -2.06 11.91 -18.68
CA ASN A 222 -0.74 12.24 -18.14
C ASN A 222 0.36 11.56 -18.97
N PRO A 223 0.71 12.10 -20.15
CA PRO A 223 1.83 11.59 -20.95
C PRO A 223 3.17 11.73 -20.22
#